data_AF-A0A9D1C0N0-F1
#
_entry.id   AF-A0A9D1C0N0-F1
#
_cell.length_a   1.000
_cell.length_b   1.000
_cell.length_c   1.000
_cell.angle_alpha   90.00
_cell.angle_beta   90.00
_cell.angle_gamma   90.00
#
_symmetry.space_group_name_H-M   'P 1'
#
loop_
_entity.id
_entity.type
_entity.pdbx_description
1 polymer ?
#
loop_
_entity_poly.entity_id
_entity_poly.type
_entity_poly.pdbx_seq_one_letter_code
_entity_poly.pdbx_strand_id
1 'polypeptide(L)' 'IARLYTDVPKIWHKWVFSDQVNTKLVPPKFGDSSGVRGAAWL' A
#
# COMPACT_ATOMS: atom_id res chain seq x y z
N ILE A 1 -3.92 -13.29 -4.21
CA ILE A 1 -3.56 -11.86 -4.03
C ILE A 1 -2.49 -11.65 -2.94
N ALA A 2 -2.41 -12.47 -1.89
CA ALA A 2 -1.45 -12.33 -0.78
C ALA A 2 0.02 -12.03 -1.19
N ARG A 3 0.53 -12.67 -2.25
CA ARG A 3 1.89 -12.44 -2.79
C ARG A 3 2.23 -10.98 -3.11
N LEU A 4 1.24 -10.16 -3.43
CA LEU A 4 1.47 -8.73 -3.72
C LEU A 4 2.03 -7.99 -2.51
N TYR A 5 1.57 -8.35 -1.30
CA TYR A 5 2.05 -7.74 -0.05
C TYR A 5 3.47 -8.16 0.33
N THR A 6 4.02 -9.21 -0.31
CA THR A 6 5.40 -9.66 -0.09
C THR A 6 6.33 -9.22 -1.21
N ASP A 7 5.86 -9.20 -2.45
CA ASP A 7 6.73 -9.01 -3.62
C ASP A 7 6.82 -7.54 -4.05
N VAL A 8 5.74 -6.76 -3.91
CA VAL A 8 5.75 -5.34 -4.24
C VAL A 8 6.76 -4.56 -3.38
N PRO A 9 6.84 -4.75 -2.04
CA PRO A 9 7.82 -4.04 -1.22
C PRO A 9 9.28 -4.30 -1.61
N LYS A 10 9.58 -5.45 -2.25
CA LYS A 10 10.93 -5.80 -2.71
C LYS A 10 11.36 -5.00 -3.94
N ILE A 11 10.42 -4.49 -4.74
CA ILE A 11 10.73 -3.87 -6.04
C ILE A 11 10.36 -2.38 -6.11
N TRP A 12 9.43 -1.92 -5.27
CA TRP A 12 8.84 -0.59 -5.42
C TRP A 12 9.80 0.58 -5.20
N HIS A 13 10.94 0.37 -4.53
CA HIS A 13 11.95 1.40 -4.28
C HIS A 13 12.50 2.03 -5.56
N LYS A 14 12.43 1.32 -6.70
CA LYS A 14 12.83 1.82 -8.02
C LYS A 14 11.92 2.94 -8.53
N TRP A 15 10.74 3.08 -7.92
CA TRP A 15 9.67 3.98 -8.34
C TRP A 15 9.31 4.99 -7.24
N VAL A 16 10.02 4.97 -6.11
CA VAL A 16 9.85 5.93 -5.02
C VAL A 16 11.02 6.92 -5.08
N PHE A 17 10.70 8.21 -5.14
CA PHE A 17 11.72 9.28 -5.19
C PHE A 17 12.40 9.56 -3.85
N SER A 18 11.89 9.00 -2.75
CA SER A 18 12.47 9.15 -1.43
C SER A 18 13.55 8.10 -1.17
N ASP A 19 14.60 8.49 -0.45
CA ASP A 19 15.69 7.62 -0.04
C ASP A 19 15.22 6.44 0.85
N GLN A 20 14.05 6.57 1.48
CA GLN A 20 13.49 5.56 2.36
C GLN A 20 11.99 5.39 2.17
N VAL A 21 11.52 4.15 2.32
CA VAL A 21 10.09 3.82 2.32
C VAL A 21 9.70 3.25 3.67
N ASN A 22 9.12 4.09 4.52
CA ASN A 22 8.66 3.68 5.87
C ASN A 22 7.22 3.12 5.85
N THR A 23 6.51 3.31 4.75
CA THR A 23 5.11 2.88 4.60
C THR A 23 5.01 1.36 4.50
N LYS A 24 4.18 0.74 5.34
CA LYS A 24 3.90 -0.70 5.28
C LYS A 24 2.76 -0.98 4.30
N LEU A 25 3.00 -1.84 3.32
CA LEU A 25 1.96 -2.31 2.41
C LEU A 25 1.18 -3.46 3.07
N VAL A 26 -0.11 -3.24 3.33
CA VAL A 26 -0.98 -4.19 4.07
C VAL A 26 -2.28 -4.47 3.33
N PRO A 27 -2.91 -5.64 3.51
CA PRO A 27 -4.21 -5.94 2.92
C PRO A 27 -5.33 -5.04 3.46
N PRO A 28 -6.34 -4.73 2.63
CA PRO A 28 -7.47 -3.92 3.07
C PRO A 28 -8.29 -4.69 4.10
N LYS A 29 -8.49 -4.08 5.28
CA LYS A 29 -9.26 -4.67 6.38
C LYS A 29 -10.77 -4.76 6.08
N PHE A 30 -11.28 -3.88 5.22
CA PHE A 30 -12.73 -3.66 5.04
C PHE A 30 -13.20 -3.87 3.58
N GLY A 31 -12.47 -4.67 2.80
CA GLY A 31 -12.75 -4.86 1.38
C GLY A 31 -12.09 -3.82 0.47
N ASP A 32 -12.15 -4.05 -0.84
CA ASP A 32 -11.51 -3.27 -1.90
C ASP A 32 -11.85 -1.76 -1.88
N SER A 33 -13.08 -1.42 -1.50
CA SER A 33 -13.57 -0.04 -1.40
C SER A 33 -13.20 0.66 -0.08
N SER A 34 -12.28 0.11 0.72
CA SER A 34 -11.90 0.70 2.01
C SER A 34 -11.29 2.09 1.92
N GLY A 35 -10.68 2.44 0.78
CA GLY A 35 -10.08 3.76 0.55
C GLY A 35 -11.11 4.89 0.44
N VAL A 36 -12.28 4.65 -0.18
CA VAL A 36 -13.34 5.66 -0.34
C VAL A 36 -13.84 6.14 1.02
N ARG A 37 -13.98 5.23 1.99
CA ARG A 37 -14.37 5.59 3.36
C ARG A 37 -13.36 6.50 4.06
N GLY A 38 -12.07 6.31 3.83
CA GLY A 38 -11.02 7.16 4.39
C GLY A 38 -10.93 8.52 3.71
N ALA A 39 -11.05 8.54 2.38
CA ALA A 39 -11.01 9.78 1.59
C ALA A 39 -12.24 10.67 1.82
N ALA A 40 -13.42 10.08 2.08
CA ALA A 40 -14.65 10.82 2.35
C ALA A 40 -14.74 11.41 3.77
N TRP A 41 -13.73 11.17 4.63
CA TRP A 41 -13.66 11.74 5.98
C TRP A 41 -12.75 12.98 6.07
N LEU A 42 -12.18 13.41 4.93
CA LEU A 42 -11.48 14.68 4.73
C LEU A 42 -12.36 15.63 3.92
#